data_AF-X8JRL3-F1
#
_entry.id   AF-X8JRL3-F1
#
_cell.length_a   1.000
_cell.length_b   1.000
_cell.length_c   1.000
_cell.angle_alpha   90.00
_cell.angle_beta   90.00
_cell.angle_gamma   90.00
#
_symmetry.space_group_name_H-M   'P 1'
#
loop_
_entity.id
_entity.type
_entity.pdbx_description
1 polymer ?
#
loop_
_entity_poly.entity_id
_entity_poly.type
_entity_poly.pdbx_seq_one_letter_code
_entity_poly.pdbx_strand_id
1 'polypeptide(L)'
;MQALAVYAMQLAEPGLQLFRQGVEHLPIDETVEPGTYHIVSGLTGTVLQVSEHDRTKVVSWQIEKQVEKIEQQWYLQRSGGGYTFKNRKVNDLYLSVASTDTHALVTASKCPSTWVLLKIGDRYGIKLAEGDKLIDLHFGRRTNGTEVHIWPSDGSAKQTWKLVRIGDGVGESPQEKKSCKAQDFTDKNGHVERLEKEVSQLKDEVAKKDQKIAQHENTIHQLRVDLEARESNHLKSKVSQQQTEIASLQAKIDRLEYLVSQLREGVGRSPMESR
;
A
#
# COMPACT_ATOMS: atom_id res chain seq x y z
N MET A 1 31.33 25.99 35.80
CA MET A 1 30.24 25.26 35.12
C MET A 1 30.17 23.76 35.46
N GLN A 2 31.26 23.09 35.90
CA GLN A 2 31.20 21.67 36.29
C GLN A 2 30.37 21.38 37.57
N ALA A 3 30.36 22.28 38.56
CA ALA A 3 29.62 22.06 39.81
C ALA A 3 28.08 22.07 39.65
N LEU A 4 27.54 22.84 38.70
CA LEU A 4 26.09 22.89 38.44
C LEU A 4 25.61 21.63 37.70
N ALA A 5 26.45 21.02 36.86
CA ALA A 5 26.12 19.75 36.20
C ALA A 5 26.09 18.58 37.20
N VAL A 6 26.99 18.59 38.20
CA VAL A 6 27.00 17.58 39.27
C VAL A 6 25.81 17.75 40.22
N TYR A 7 25.44 18.99 40.57
CA TYR A 7 24.28 19.26 41.43
C TYR A 7 22.93 18.95 40.75
N ALA A 8 22.82 19.13 39.43
CA ALA A 8 21.63 18.75 38.66
C ALA A 8 21.49 17.23 38.48
N MET A 9 22.59 16.46 38.49
CA MET A 9 22.53 15.00 38.52
C MET A 9 22.04 14.45 39.87
N GLN A 10 22.27 15.19 40.97
CA GLN A 10 21.89 14.76 42.32
C GLN A 10 20.38 14.87 42.62
N LEU A 11 19.61 15.52 41.73
CA LEU A 11 18.14 15.61 41.78
C LEU A 11 17.43 14.67 40.80
N ALA A 12 18.17 13.87 40.02
CA ALA A 12 17.59 12.85 39.17
C ALA A 12 17.19 11.64 40.04
N GLU A 13 15.96 11.14 39.86
CA GLU A 13 15.53 9.89 40.50
C GLU A 13 16.57 8.78 40.21
N PRO A 14 17.11 8.09 41.23
CA PRO A 14 18.20 7.12 41.06
C PRO A 14 17.93 6.08 39.95
N GLY A 15 16.66 5.69 39.78
CA GLY A 15 16.23 4.79 38.71
C GLY A 15 16.45 5.35 37.29
N LEU A 16 16.19 6.63 37.06
CA LEU A 16 16.45 7.27 35.77
C LEU A 16 17.95 7.34 35.45
N GLN A 17 18.79 7.50 36.47
CA GLN A 17 20.24 7.51 36.28
C GLN A 17 20.77 6.12 35.94
N LEU A 18 20.28 5.07 36.61
CA LEU A 18 20.56 3.68 36.25
C LEU A 18 20.06 3.36 34.84
N PHE A 19 18.86 3.82 34.48
CA PHE A 19 18.31 3.57 33.14
C PHE A 19 19.17 4.16 32.02
N ARG A 20 19.80 5.32 32.25
CA ARG A 20 20.75 5.92 31.30
C ARG A 20 22.05 5.13 31.14
N GLN A 21 22.40 4.29 32.10
CA GLN A 21 23.57 3.40 32.02
C GLN A 21 23.26 2.09 31.30
N GLY A 22 21.97 1.75 31.14
CA GLY A 22 21.49 0.56 30.43
C GLY A 22 20.43 -0.19 31.21
N VAL A 23 19.66 -1.03 30.50
CA VAL A 23 18.58 -1.84 31.10
C VAL A 23 19.07 -3.03 31.91
N GLU A 24 20.31 -3.49 31.71
CA GLU A 24 20.90 -4.66 32.38
C GLU A 24 20.99 -4.47 33.91
N HIS A 25 21.00 -3.23 34.37
CA HIS A 25 21.08 -2.87 35.79
C HIS A 25 19.72 -2.64 36.44
N LEU A 26 18.63 -2.69 35.66
CA LEU A 26 17.29 -2.44 36.18
C LEU A 26 16.67 -3.75 36.70
N PRO A 27 16.13 -3.76 37.94
CA PRO A 27 15.47 -4.94 38.46
C PRO A 27 14.14 -5.17 37.74
N ILE A 28 13.85 -6.44 37.44
CA ILE A 28 12.52 -6.85 37.00
C ILE A 28 11.56 -6.74 38.20
N ASP A 29 10.43 -6.07 38.01
CA ASP A 29 9.39 -5.96 39.02
C ASP A 29 8.29 -7.00 38.75
N GLU A 30 8.40 -8.14 39.41
CA GLU A 30 7.38 -9.20 39.40
C GLU A 30 6.31 -8.98 40.47
N THR A 31 6.38 -7.91 41.26
CA THR A 31 5.46 -7.65 42.38
C THR A 31 4.24 -6.82 41.96
N VAL A 32 4.20 -6.33 40.71
CA VAL A 32 3.03 -5.61 40.20
C VAL A 32 1.84 -6.57 40.14
N GLU A 33 0.84 -6.30 40.96
CA GLU A 33 -0.36 -7.13 41.04
C GLU A 33 -1.21 -7.03 39.76
N PRO A 34 -1.82 -8.14 39.31
CA PRO A 34 -2.87 -8.06 38.31
C PRO A 34 -4.00 -7.10 38.73
N GLY A 35 -4.60 -6.44 37.75
CA GLY A 35 -5.67 -5.48 37.98
C GLY A 35 -5.92 -4.61 36.76
N THR A 36 -6.67 -3.52 36.96
CA THR A 36 -6.97 -2.55 35.91
C THR A 36 -6.09 -1.32 36.05
N TYR A 37 -5.45 -0.91 34.95
CA TYR A 37 -4.45 0.16 34.93
C TYR A 37 -4.66 1.15 33.78
N HIS A 38 -4.24 2.39 34.02
CA HIS A 38 -3.75 3.27 32.96
C HIS A 38 -2.23 3.11 32.82
N ILE A 39 -1.76 3.08 31.57
CA ILE A 39 -0.33 3.08 31.24
C ILE A 39 0.04 4.49 30.81
N VAL A 40 0.61 5.26 31.72
CA VAL A 40 0.85 6.70 31.57
C VAL A 40 2.29 6.95 31.15
N SER A 41 2.52 7.61 30.02
CA SER A 41 3.83 8.08 29.59
C SER A 41 4.48 8.90 30.68
N GLY A 42 5.69 8.50 31.06
CA GLY A 42 6.43 9.17 32.09
C GLY A 42 6.92 10.56 31.68
N LEU A 43 7.11 10.79 30.39
CA LEU A 43 7.55 12.06 29.81
C LEU A 43 6.39 13.05 29.65
N THR A 44 5.28 12.59 29.09
CA THR A 44 4.19 13.48 28.62
C THR A 44 2.94 13.41 29.47
N GLY A 45 2.76 12.39 30.31
CA GLY A 45 1.51 12.18 31.05
C GLY A 45 0.31 11.77 30.19
N THR A 46 0.53 11.50 28.89
CA THR A 46 -0.46 10.85 28.01
C THR A 46 -0.57 9.37 28.34
N VAL A 47 -1.64 8.70 27.93
CA VAL A 47 -1.89 7.28 28.18
C VAL A 47 -1.86 6.47 26.90
N LEU A 48 -1.49 5.20 27.02
CA LEU A 48 -1.69 4.23 25.94
C LEU A 48 -3.18 3.96 25.76
N GLN A 49 -3.63 4.09 24.52
CA GLN A 49 -5.02 3.96 24.11
C GLN A 49 -5.10 3.11 22.84
N VAL A 50 -6.11 2.24 22.75
CA VAL A 50 -6.52 1.66 21.45
C VAL A 50 -7.23 2.74 20.64
N SER A 51 -6.73 3.03 19.43
CA SER A 51 -7.27 4.11 18.60
C SER A 51 -8.76 3.89 18.31
N GLU A 52 -9.54 4.97 18.43
CA GLU A 52 -10.98 4.98 18.16
C GLU A 52 -11.29 4.83 16.65
N HIS A 53 -10.34 5.23 15.80
CA HIS A 53 -10.48 5.21 14.34
C HIS A 53 -9.98 3.89 13.74
N ASP A 54 -8.99 3.26 14.38
CA ASP A 54 -8.38 2.02 13.93
C ASP A 54 -8.06 1.15 15.15
N ARG A 55 -8.93 0.16 15.40
CA ARG A 55 -8.84 -0.71 16.59
C ARG A 55 -7.64 -1.66 16.55
N THR A 56 -6.84 -1.66 15.48
CA THR A 56 -5.58 -2.40 15.42
C THR A 56 -4.39 -1.57 15.92
N LYS A 57 -4.56 -0.25 16.10
CA LYS A 57 -3.48 0.65 16.53
C LYS A 57 -3.53 0.95 18.01
N VAL A 58 -2.36 1.01 18.63
CA VAL A 58 -2.16 1.63 19.93
C VAL A 58 -1.47 2.97 19.73
N VAL A 59 -2.01 4.00 20.37
CA VAL A 59 -1.51 5.37 20.29
C VAL A 59 -1.38 5.96 21.68
N SER A 60 -0.56 7.00 21.79
CA SER A 60 -0.55 7.88 22.95
C SER A 60 -1.64 8.96 22.80
N TRP A 61 -2.43 9.13 23.85
CA TRP A 61 -3.54 10.09 23.89
C TRP A 61 -3.59 10.81 25.24
N GLN A 62 -4.11 12.04 25.29
CA GLN A 62 -4.31 12.74 26.55
C GLN A 62 -5.21 11.92 27.50
N ILE A 63 -4.86 11.88 28.79
CA ILE A 63 -5.72 11.22 29.78
C ILE A 63 -7.05 11.98 29.88
N GLU A 64 -8.15 11.27 29.71
CA GLU A 64 -9.47 11.86 29.86
C GLU A 64 -9.95 11.66 31.30
N LYS A 65 -10.29 12.76 31.98
CA LYS A 65 -10.73 12.72 33.40
C LYS A 65 -12.10 12.07 33.59
N GLN A 66 -12.80 11.74 32.52
CA GLN A 66 -14.05 10.99 32.58
C GLN A 66 -13.74 9.50 32.78
N VAL A 67 -14.40 8.89 33.77
CA VAL A 67 -14.16 7.51 34.25
C VAL A 67 -14.46 6.43 33.18
N GLU A 68 -14.93 6.81 32.00
CA GLU A 68 -15.52 5.89 31.02
C GLU A 68 -14.72 5.68 29.72
N LYS A 69 -13.54 6.27 29.54
CA LYS A 69 -12.69 5.96 28.37
C LYS A 69 -12.01 4.59 28.54
N ILE A 70 -12.80 3.54 28.41
CA ILE A 70 -12.41 2.15 28.57
C ILE A 70 -11.37 1.69 27.52
N GLU A 71 -11.21 2.41 26.41
CA GLU A 71 -10.15 2.22 25.42
C GLU A 71 -8.75 2.59 25.99
N GLN A 72 -8.69 3.43 27.01
CA GLN A 72 -7.46 3.85 27.71
C GLN A 72 -7.14 2.95 28.92
N GLN A 73 -7.98 1.93 29.18
CA GLN A 73 -7.89 1.08 30.36
C GLN A 73 -7.46 -0.33 29.97
N TRP A 74 -6.51 -0.86 30.73
CA TRP A 74 -5.86 -2.13 30.44
C TRP A 74 -5.96 -3.05 31.64
N TYR A 75 -6.43 -4.28 31.43
CA TYR A 75 -6.25 -5.36 32.39
C TYR A 75 -4.80 -5.85 32.29
N LEU A 76 -4.05 -5.74 33.38
CA LEU A 76 -2.76 -6.36 33.54
C LEU A 76 -2.97 -7.80 34.02
N GLN A 77 -2.48 -8.77 33.25
CA GLN A 77 -2.63 -10.20 33.53
C GLN A 77 -1.24 -10.86 33.52
N ARG A 78 -1.04 -11.90 34.35
CA ARG A 78 0.20 -12.70 34.30
C ARG A 78 0.28 -13.47 32.99
N SER A 79 1.46 -13.55 32.40
CA SER A 79 1.72 -14.29 31.16
C SER A 79 3.18 -14.73 31.12
N GLY A 80 3.44 -16.05 31.17
CA GLY A 80 4.80 -16.57 31.25
C GLY A 80 5.60 -15.97 32.41
N GLY A 81 6.83 -15.51 32.15
CA GLY A 81 7.67 -14.78 33.10
C GLY A 81 7.39 -13.27 33.19
N GLY A 82 6.24 -12.80 32.71
CA GLY A 82 5.89 -11.39 32.71
C GLY A 82 4.38 -11.17 32.70
N TYR A 83 3.94 -10.23 31.87
CA TYR A 83 2.56 -9.78 31.82
C TYR A 83 2.04 -9.63 30.40
N THR A 84 0.72 -9.62 30.27
CA THR A 84 0.03 -9.08 29.10
C THR A 84 -0.90 -7.95 29.51
N PHE A 85 -1.18 -7.04 28.58
CA PHE A 85 -2.11 -5.93 28.77
C PHE A 85 -3.31 -6.14 27.85
N LYS A 86 -4.46 -6.54 28.39
CA LYS A 86 -5.72 -6.70 27.65
C LYS A 86 -6.51 -5.41 27.69
N ASN A 87 -6.96 -4.89 26.56
CA ASN A 87 -7.79 -3.69 26.52
C ASN A 87 -9.19 -3.95 27.10
N ARG A 88 -9.77 -2.98 27.81
CA ARG A 88 -11.13 -3.13 28.38
C ARG A 88 -12.27 -2.91 27.39
N LYS A 89 -12.10 -2.08 26.36
CA LYS A 89 -13.16 -1.79 25.37
C LYS A 89 -13.43 -2.97 24.47
N VAL A 90 -12.35 -3.54 23.93
CA VAL A 90 -12.43 -4.55 22.89
C VAL A 90 -12.04 -5.88 23.49
N ASN A 91 -13.02 -6.77 23.61
CA ASN A 91 -12.72 -8.14 24.04
C ASN A 91 -11.65 -8.75 23.14
N ASP A 92 -10.69 -9.39 23.81
CA ASP A 92 -9.58 -10.12 23.22
C ASP A 92 -8.59 -9.28 22.40
N LEU A 93 -8.51 -7.96 22.59
CA LEU A 93 -7.35 -7.21 22.10
C LEU A 93 -6.33 -6.96 23.21
N TYR A 94 -5.07 -7.21 22.89
CA TYR A 94 -3.92 -7.10 23.77
C TYR A 94 -2.88 -6.16 23.16
N LEU A 95 -2.12 -5.50 24.03
CA LEU A 95 -0.92 -4.76 23.64
C LEU A 95 0.10 -5.76 23.09
N SER A 96 0.46 -5.59 21.81
CA SER A 96 1.19 -6.59 21.04
C SER A 96 2.16 -5.95 20.05
N VAL A 97 3.08 -6.74 19.53
CA VAL A 97 3.90 -6.41 18.36
C VAL A 97 3.86 -7.56 17.37
N ALA A 98 3.80 -7.25 16.07
CA ALA A 98 3.80 -8.24 15.01
C ALA A 98 5.22 -8.69 14.58
N SER A 99 6.24 -7.91 14.96
CA SER A 99 7.65 -8.17 14.69
C SER A 99 8.51 -7.69 15.86
N THR A 100 9.68 -8.31 16.02
CA THR A 100 10.73 -7.91 16.96
C THR A 100 11.73 -6.92 16.34
N ASP A 101 11.47 -6.41 15.13
CA ASP A 101 12.33 -5.43 14.46
C ASP A 101 12.31 -4.08 15.19
N THR A 102 13.41 -3.33 15.09
CA THR A 102 13.46 -1.95 15.57
C THR A 102 12.42 -1.11 14.84
N HIS A 103 11.69 -0.26 15.58
CA HIS A 103 10.60 0.56 15.06
C HIS A 103 9.32 -0.22 14.69
N ALA A 104 9.21 -1.51 15.04
CA ALA A 104 7.93 -2.21 14.91
C ALA A 104 6.86 -1.53 15.79
N LEU A 105 5.68 -1.28 15.21
CA LEU A 105 4.58 -0.63 15.92
C LEU A 105 4.06 -1.53 17.04
N VAL A 106 3.75 -0.90 18.18
CA VAL A 106 2.93 -1.51 19.21
C VAL A 106 1.47 -1.39 18.77
N THR A 107 0.79 -2.52 18.68
CA THR A 107 -0.55 -2.66 18.11
C THR A 107 -1.50 -3.30 19.12
N ALA A 108 -2.79 -3.24 18.79
CA ALA A 108 -3.83 -3.97 19.50
C ALA A 108 -4.18 -5.23 18.69
N SER A 109 -3.91 -6.40 19.25
CA SER A 109 -4.04 -7.68 18.54
C SER A 109 -4.68 -8.75 19.40
N LYS A 110 -5.29 -9.76 18.78
CA LYS A 110 -5.76 -10.98 19.46
C LYS A 110 -4.63 -11.87 19.96
N CYS A 111 -3.40 -11.46 19.66
CA CYS A 111 -2.17 -12.20 19.85
C CYS A 111 -1.34 -11.47 20.90
N PRO A 112 -1.50 -11.79 22.19
CA PRO A 112 -0.77 -11.08 23.23
C PRO A 112 0.74 -11.27 23.06
N SER A 113 1.48 -10.17 23.18
CA SER A 113 2.90 -10.25 23.49
C SER A 113 3.08 -10.30 25.00
N THR A 114 4.14 -10.99 25.46
CA THR A 114 4.53 -10.94 26.87
C THR A 114 5.48 -9.77 27.10
N TRP A 115 5.23 -9.04 28.18
CA TRP A 115 5.95 -7.83 28.56
C TRP A 115 6.57 -8.00 29.95
N VAL A 116 7.82 -7.57 30.11
CA VAL A 116 8.56 -7.56 31.37
C VAL A 116 8.65 -6.12 31.86
N LEU A 117 8.35 -5.89 33.13
CA LEU A 117 8.40 -4.57 33.75
C LEU A 117 9.76 -4.36 34.41
N LEU A 118 10.56 -3.44 33.88
CA LEU A 118 11.84 -3.04 34.46
C LEU A 118 11.63 -1.82 35.37
N LYS A 119 11.97 -1.91 36.65
CA LYS A 119 11.77 -0.79 37.60
C LYS A 119 12.70 0.38 37.28
N ILE A 120 12.13 1.57 37.13
CA ILE A 120 12.85 2.84 36.96
C ILE A 120 12.27 3.84 37.96
N GLY A 121 12.74 3.81 39.21
CA GLY A 121 12.18 4.66 40.28
C GLY A 121 10.71 4.35 40.52
N ASP A 122 9.82 5.32 40.36
CA ASP A 122 8.36 5.14 40.45
C ASP A 122 7.70 4.70 39.12
N ARG A 123 8.52 4.45 38.09
CA ARG A 123 8.10 4.13 36.71
C ARG A 123 8.63 2.77 36.29
N TYR A 124 8.31 2.42 35.05
CA TYR A 124 8.74 1.20 34.41
C TYR A 124 9.26 1.46 33.00
N GLY A 125 10.31 0.73 32.62
CA GLY A 125 10.54 0.37 31.23
C GLY A 125 9.71 -0.87 30.91
N ILE A 126 8.82 -0.79 29.92
CA ILE A 126 7.99 -1.95 29.52
C ILE A 126 8.71 -2.65 28.38
N LYS A 127 9.40 -3.75 28.68
CA LYS A 127 10.26 -4.49 27.76
C LYS A 127 9.51 -5.64 27.11
N LEU A 128 9.71 -5.88 25.82
CA LEU A 128 9.23 -7.09 25.16
C LEU A 128 9.98 -8.32 25.70
N ALA A 129 9.27 -9.36 26.15
CA ALA A 129 9.91 -10.52 26.78
C ALA A 129 10.82 -11.31 25.82
N GLU A 130 10.41 -11.43 24.56
CA GLU A 130 11.14 -12.13 23.49
C GLU A 130 12.32 -11.31 22.92
N GLY A 131 12.64 -10.16 23.51
CA GLY A 131 13.75 -9.30 23.08
C GLY A 131 14.26 -8.35 24.16
N ASP A 132 14.97 -7.32 23.70
CA ASP A 132 15.66 -6.31 24.52
C ASP A 132 15.07 -4.90 24.35
N LYS A 133 14.06 -4.75 23.49
CA LYS A 133 13.44 -3.46 23.17
C LYS A 133 12.30 -3.10 24.12
N LEU A 134 12.12 -1.80 24.31
CA LEU A 134 11.11 -1.21 25.19
C LEU A 134 10.04 -0.50 24.38
N ILE A 135 8.86 -0.36 24.98
CA ILE A 135 7.83 0.54 24.48
C ILE A 135 8.35 1.98 24.49
N ASP A 136 8.37 2.60 23.32
CA ASP A 136 8.91 3.93 23.03
C ASP A 136 7.82 4.84 22.45
N LEU A 137 7.62 5.99 23.09
CA LEU A 137 6.74 7.03 22.58
C LEU A 137 7.41 7.80 21.45
N HIS A 138 6.86 7.73 20.23
CA HIS A 138 7.51 8.27 19.04
C HIS A 138 7.85 9.76 19.17
N PHE A 139 9.15 10.06 19.08
CA PHE A 139 9.75 11.39 19.31
C PHE A 139 9.36 12.06 20.65
N GLY A 140 8.84 11.32 21.63
CA GLY A 140 8.37 11.87 22.90
C GLY A 140 7.22 12.87 22.77
N ARG A 141 6.41 12.79 21.70
CA ARG A 141 5.37 13.79 21.41
C ARG A 141 4.14 13.61 22.29
N ARG A 142 3.59 14.72 22.78
CA ARG A 142 2.33 14.77 23.55
C ARG A 142 1.08 14.75 22.66
N THR A 143 1.22 14.93 21.34
CA THR A 143 0.09 15.03 20.41
C THR A 143 -0.76 13.77 20.45
N ASN A 144 -2.08 13.93 20.52
CA ASN A 144 -3.03 12.82 20.45
C ASN A 144 -2.83 12.02 19.15
N GLY A 145 -2.81 10.69 19.28
CA GLY A 145 -2.59 9.80 18.15
C GLY A 145 -1.11 9.55 17.83
N THR A 146 -0.18 10.08 18.63
CA THR A 146 1.25 9.76 18.47
C THR A 146 1.45 8.25 18.58
N GLU A 147 2.09 7.67 17.58
CA GLU A 147 2.36 6.24 17.52
C GLU A 147 3.35 5.80 18.60
N VAL A 148 3.29 4.51 18.93
CA VAL A 148 4.14 3.87 19.92
C VAL A 148 4.78 2.67 19.24
N HIS A 149 6.08 2.49 19.42
CA HIS A 149 6.84 1.42 18.78
C HIS A 149 7.76 0.76 19.80
N ILE A 150 8.39 -0.35 19.41
CA ILE A 150 9.50 -0.91 20.19
C ILE A 150 10.83 -0.35 19.70
N TRP A 151 11.68 0.07 20.65
CA TRP A 151 12.99 0.64 20.35
C TRP A 151 14.06 0.10 21.32
N PRO A 152 15.32 -0.06 20.89
CA PRO A 152 16.42 -0.38 21.81
C PRO A 152 16.47 0.64 22.95
N SER A 153 16.91 0.21 24.13
CA SER A 153 17.03 1.15 25.24
C SER A 153 18.01 2.27 24.89
N ASP A 154 17.57 3.51 25.07
CA ASP A 154 18.41 4.69 24.89
C ASP A 154 18.45 5.59 26.15
N GLY A 155 17.92 5.08 27.27
CA GLY A 155 17.89 5.77 28.56
C GLY A 155 17.00 7.02 28.60
N SER A 156 16.21 7.28 27.55
CA SER A 156 15.42 8.50 27.45
C SER A 156 14.04 8.37 28.11
N ALA A 157 13.52 9.50 28.61
CA ALA A 157 12.24 9.52 29.31
C ALA A 157 11.03 9.07 28.44
N LYS A 158 11.14 9.07 27.11
CA LYS A 158 10.09 8.57 26.19
C LYS A 158 9.90 7.05 26.24
N GLN A 159 10.79 6.33 26.93
CA GLN A 159 10.71 4.88 27.18
C GLN A 159 10.23 4.55 28.62
N THR A 160 9.78 5.55 29.37
CA THR A 160 9.34 5.38 30.76
C THR A 160 7.82 5.49 30.88
N TRP A 161 7.22 4.61 31.69
CA TRP A 161 5.77 4.48 31.83
C TRP A 161 5.38 4.28 33.30
N LYS A 162 4.37 4.99 33.79
CA LYS A 162 3.74 4.74 35.09
C LYS A 162 2.53 3.83 34.91
N LEU A 163 2.42 2.81 35.76
CA LEU A 163 1.21 1.99 35.85
C LEU A 163 0.34 2.54 36.98
N VAL A 164 -0.73 3.24 36.62
CA VAL A 164 -1.68 3.82 37.58
C VAL A 164 -2.85 2.85 37.74
N ARG A 165 -2.93 2.20 38.91
CA ARG A 165 -4.01 1.25 39.22
C ARG A 165 -5.34 1.99 39.42
N ILE A 166 -6.38 1.52 38.77
CA ILE A 166 -7.73 2.10 38.81
C ILE A 166 -8.83 1.10 39.18
N GLY A 167 -8.49 -0.18 39.37
CA GLY A 167 -9.43 -1.20 39.85
C GLY A 167 -8.81 -2.58 39.98
N ASP A 168 -9.55 -3.50 40.61
CA ASP A 168 -9.13 -4.89 40.84
C ASP A 168 -9.48 -5.86 39.71
N GLY A 169 -10.27 -5.41 38.72
CA GLY A 169 -10.67 -6.25 37.59
C GLY A 169 -9.46 -6.70 36.78
N VAL A 170 -9.37 -8.00 36.49
CA VAL A 170 -8.26 -8.61 35.72
C VAL A 170 -8.70 -9.08 34.33
N GLY A 171 -9.98 -8.93 33.98
CA GLY A 171 -10.55 -9.45 32.73
C GLY A 171 -10.49 -10.97 32.62
N GLU A 172 -11.11 -11.53 31.58
CA GLU A 172 -10.99 -12.95 31.28
C GLU A 172 -9.57 -13.27 30.79
N SER A 173 -9.02 -14.39 31.29
CA SER A 173 -7.72 -14.90 30.85
C SER A 173 -7.72 -15.16 29.35
N PRO A 174 -6.56 -15.05 28.66
CA PRO A 174 -6.45 -15.46 27.26
C PRO A 174 -6.91 -16.91 27.12
N GLN A 175 -7.98 -17.15 26.35
CA GLN A 175 -8.32 -18.52 25.99
C GLN A 175 -7.16 -19.09 25.16
N GLU A 176 -6.73 -20.32 25.45
CA GLU A 176 -5.77 -21.10 24.64
C GLU A 176 -6.36 -21.38 23.24
N LYS A 177 -6.53 -20.35 22.43
CA LYS A 177 -6.93 -20.45 21.03
C LYS A 177 -5.67 -20.47 20.19
N LYS A 178 -5.67 -21.37 19.20
CA LYS A 178 -4.55 -21.72 18.30
C LYS A 178 -3.62 -20.53 18.05
N SER A 179 -2.32 -20.76 18.28
CA SER A 179 -1.22 -19.83 18.08
C SER A 179 -1.47 -18.85 16.93
N CYS A 180 -1.38 -17.56 17.24
CA CYS A 180 -1.53 -16.47 16.30
C CYS A 180 -0.64 -16.52 15.06
N LYS A 181 0.46 -17.29 15.10
CA LYS A 181 1.24 -17.58 13.89
C LYS A 181 0.36 -18.25 12.84
N ALA A 182 -0.50 -19.20 13.22
CA ALA A 182 -1.38 -19.90 12.29
C ALA A 182 -2.43 -18.97 11.65
N GLN A 183 -2.87 -17.93 12.36
CA GLN A 183 -3.93 -17.03 11.90
C GLN A 183 -3.43 -15.99 10.90
N ASP A 184 -2.21 -15.46 11.10
CA ASP A 184 -1.53 -14.58 10.11
C ASP A 184 -1.20 -15.36 8.81
N PHE A 185 -0.80 -16.63 8.93
CA PHE A 185 -0.62 -17.48 7.75
C PHE A 185 -1.94 -17.74 7.01
N THR A 186 -3.07 -17.97 7.71
CA THR A 186 -4.35 -18.18 7.03
C THR A 186 -4.87 -16.94 6.33
N ASP A 187 -4.69 -15.76 6.91
CA ASP A 187 -5.14 -14.49 6.30
C ASP A 187 -4.31 -14.16 5.06
N LYS A 188 -2.98 -14.37 5.13
CA LYS A 188 -2.09 -14.23 3.97
C LYS A 188 -2.40 -15.26 2.89
N ASN A 189 -2.68 -16.52 3.25
CA ASN A 189 -3.05 -17.55 2.29
C ASN A 189 -4.36 -17.22 1.58
N GLY A 190 -5.36 -16.71 2.30
CA GLY A 190 -6.62 -16.25 1.70
C GLY A 190 -6.45 -15.04 0.78
N HIS A 191 -5.47 -14.17 1.05
CA HIS A 191 -5.14 -13.07 0.14
C HIS A 191 -4.43 -13.58 -1.13
N VAL A 192 -3.51 -14.55 -1.00
CA VAL A 192 -2.83 -15.20 -2.13
C VAL A 192 -3.84 -15.90 -3.04
N GLU A 193 -4.75 -16.70 -2.50
CA GLU A 193 -5.80 -17.39 -3.27
C GLU A 193 -6.68 -16.39 -4.06
N ARG A 194 -6.98 -15.23 -3.47
CA ARG A 194 -7.74 -14.17 -4.15
C ARG A 194 -6.96 -13.55 -5.30
N LEU A 195 -5.68 -13.23 -5.07
CA LEU A 195 -4.81 -12.69 -6.11
C LEU A 195 -4.60 -13.68 -7.26
N GLU A 196 -4.44 -14.97 -6.95
CA GLU A 196 -4.34 -16.02 -7.97
C GLU A 196 -5.60 -16.10 -8.85
N LYS A 197 -6.78 -15.97 -8.24
CA LYS A 197 -8.05 -15.93 -8.97
C LYS A 197 -8.16 -14.70 -9.88
N GLU A 198 -7.77 -13.52 -9.38
CA GLU A 198 -7.76 -12.28 -10.18
C GLU A 198 -6.77 -12.37 -11.35
N VAL A 199 -5.57 -12.90 -11.12
CA VAL A 199 -4.57 -13.12 -12.17
C VAL A 199 -5.09 -14.10 -13.23
N SER A 200 -5.76 -15.18 -12.82
CA SER A 200 -6.38 -16.12 -13.76
C SER A 200 -7.45 -15.46 -14.61
N GLN A 201 -8.32 -14.63 -14.01
CA GLN A 201 -9.35 -13.90 -14.74
C GLN A 201 -8.77 -12.89 -15.74
N LEU A 202 -7.78 -12.12 -15.32
CA LEU A 202 -7.09 -11.16 -16.18
C LEU A 202 -6.40 -11.87 -17.36
N LYS A 203 -5.82 -13.05 -17.12
CA LYS A 203 -5.20 -13.85 -18.18
C LYS A 203 -6.22 -14.30 -19.24
N ASP A 204 -7.41 -14.74 -18.80
CA ASP A 204 -8.49 -15.10 -19.71
C ASP A 204 -9.02 -13.90 -20.50
N GLU A 205 -9.10 -12.72 -19.89
CA GLU A 205 -9.49 -11.49 -20.58
C GLU A 205 -8.46 -11.05 -21.62
N VAL A 206 -7.17 -11.15 -21.31
CA VAL A 206 -6.08 -10.84 -22.25
C VAL A 206 -6.15 -11.79 -23.46
N ALA A 207 -6.31 -13.10 -23.23
CA ALA A 207 -6.43 -14.07 -24.32
C ALA A 207 -7.62 -13.77 -25.26
N LYS A 208 -8.77 -13.34 -24.71
CA LYS A 208 -9.93 -12.92 -25.50
C LYS A 208 -9.66 -11.65 -26.31
N LYS A 209 -8.95 -10.68 -25.73
CA LYS A 209 -8.56 -9.45 -26.42
C LYS A 209 -7.58 -9.74 -27.56
N ASP A 210 -6.61 -10.63 -27.35
CA ASP A 210 -5.66 -11.04 -28.39
C ASP A 210 -6.35 -11.73 -29.57
N GLN A 211 -7.31 -12.62 -29.29
CA GLN A 211 -8.13 -13.24 -30.34
C GLN A 211 -8.90 -12.18 -31.15
N LYS A 212 -9.44 -11.18 -30.48
CA LYS A 212 -10.18 -10.09 -31.14
C LYS A 212 -9.26 -9.22 -31.98
N ILE A 213 -8.05 -8.91 -31.49
CA ILE A 213 -7.03 -8.18 -32.24
C ILE A 213 -6.69 -8.94 -33.53
N ALA A 214 -6.43 -10.25 -33.46
CA ALA A 214 -6.16 -11.07 -34.64
C ALA A 214 -7.32 -11.07 -35.65
N GLN A 215 -8.58 -11.10 -35.18
CA GLN A 215 -9.75 -10.97 -36.05
C GLN A 215 -9.84 -9.60 -36.74
N HIS A 216 -9.52 -8.53 -36.02
CA HIS A 216 -9.49 -7.18 -36.58
C HIS A 216 -8.36 -7.03 -37.60
N GLU A 217 -7.18 -7.58 -37.34
CA GLU A 217 -6.04 -7.58 -38.28
C GLU A 217 -6.39 -8.27 -39.60
N ASN A 218 -7.03 -9.43 -39.55
CA ASN A 218 -7.50 -10.13 -40.76
C ASN A 218 -8.53 -9.30 -41.54
N THR A 219 -9.45 -8.64 -40.82
CA THR A 219 -10.46 -7.78 -41.44
C THR A 219 -9.83 -6.57 -42.13
N ILE A 220 -8.87 -5.91 -41.47
CA ILE A 220 -8.12 -4.79 -42.03
C ILE A 220 -7.34 -5.24 -43.28
N HIS A 221 -6.73 -6.43 -43.22
CA HIS A 221 -6.00 -6.99 -44.36
C HIS A 221 -6.92 -7.21 -45.57
N GLN A 222 -8.09 -7.84 -45.35
CA GLN A 222 -9.06 -8.07 -46.42
C GLN A 222 -9.56 -6.76 -47.03
N LEU A 223 -9.92 -5.78 -46.19
CA LEU A 223 -10.38 -4.48 -46.66
C LEU A 223 -9.33 -3.75 -47.50
N ARG A 224 -8.04 -3.88 -47.15
CA ARG A 224 -6.94 -3.28 -47.93
C ARG A 224 -6.85 -3.91 -49.33
N VAL A 225 -6.91 -5.25 -49.43
CA VAL A 225 -6.89 -5.97 -50.71
C VAL A 225 -8.09 -5.59 -51.59
N ASP A 226 -9.29 -5.53 -51.01
CA ASP A 226 -10.51 -5.16 -51.75
C ASP A 226 -10.45 -3.72 -52.28
N LEU A 227 -9.82 -2.81 -51.53
CA LEU A 227 -9.65 -1.41 -51.92
C LEU A 227 -8.71 -1.29 -53.13
N GLU A 228 -7.55 -1.95 -53.07
CA GLU A 228 -6.58 -2.00 -54.17
C GLU A 228 -7.19 -2.60 -55.45
N ALA A 229 -7.96 -3.68 -55.33
CA ALA A 229 -8.64 -4.30 -56.46
C ALA A 229 -9.67 -3.36 -57.11
N ARG A 230 -10.45 -2.62 -56.30
CA ARG A 230 -11.43 -1.65 -56.81
C ARG A 230 -10.75 -0.49 -57.54
N GLU A 231 -9.67 0.05 -57.00
CA GLU A 231 -8.90 1.13 -57.63
C GLU A 231 -8.30 0.69 -58.96
N SER A 232 -7.67 -0.49 -59.00
CA SER A 232 -7.10 -1.06 -60.23
C SER A 232 -8.18 -1.30 -61.30
N ASN A 233 -9.33 -1.86 -60.92
CA ASN A 233 -10.43 -2.09 -61.87
C ASN A 233 -11.01 -0.78 -62.41
N HIS A 234 -11.15 0.25 -61.57
CA HIS A 234 -11.62 1.57 -62.01
C HIS A 234 -10.63 2.26 -62.96
N LEU A 235 -9.33 2.20 -62.66
CA LEU A 235 -8.29 2.72 -63.54
C LEU A 235 -8.29 2.00 -64.89
N LYS A 236 -8.38 0.67 -64.87
CA LYS A 236 -8.43 -0.14 -66.09
C LYS A 236 -9.64 0.20 -66.96
N SER A 237 -10.82 0.44 -66.36
CA SER A 237 -12.00 0.84 -67.12
C SER A 237 -11.84 2.22 -67.76
N LYS A 238 -11.27 3.19 -67.03
CA LYS A 238 -10.98 4.53 -67.56
C LYS A 238 -9.98 4.50 -68.71
N VAL A 239 -8.91 3.72 -68.58
CA VAL A 239 -7.91 3.56 -69.66
C VAL A 239 -8.55 2.94 -70.90
N SER A 240 -9.37 1.89 -70.73
CA SER A 240 -10.08 1.27 -71.86
C SER A 240 -11.04 2.25 -72.55
N GLN A 241 -11.71 3.11 -71.78
CA GLN A 241 -12.58 4.14 -72.34
C GLN A 241 -11.77 5.17 -73.15
N GLN A 242 -10.67 5.70 -72.59
CA GLN A 242 -9.79 6.63 -73.29
C GLN A 242 -9.19 6.02 -74.56
N GLN A 243 -8.81 4.73 -74.53
CA GLN A 243 -8.29 4.04 -75.71
C GLN A 243 -9.33 3.98 -76.84
N THR A 244 -10.61 3.80 -76.49
CA THR A 244 -11.73 3.78 -77.45
C THR A 244 -11.95 5.17 -78.06
N GLU A 245 -11.89 6.22 -77.24
CA GLU A 245 -12.01 7.60 -77.69
C GLU A 245 -10.85 7.99 -78.62
N ILE A 246 -9.61 7.63 -78.26
CA ILE A 246 -8.42 7.85 -79.09
C ILE A 246 -8.55 7.13 -80.44
N ALA A 247 -8.99 5.87 -80.45
CA ALA A 247 -9.20 5.13 -81.70
C ALA A 247 -10.26 5.80 -82.60
N SER A 248 -11.34 6.32 -82.00
CA SER A 248 -12.36 7.07 -82.75
C SER A 248 -11.81 8.38 -83.32
N LEU A 249 -10.99 9.10 -82.56
CA LEU A 249 -10.33 10.32 -83.04
C LEU A 249 -9.33 10.04 -84.15
N GLN A 250 -8.54 8.97 -84.05
CA GLN A 250 -7.61 8.54 -85.10
C GLN A 250 -8.35 8.26 -86.41
N ALA A 251 -9.45 7.50 -86.37
CA ALA A 251 -10.27 7.23 -87.54
C ALA A 251 -10.85 8.52 -88.18
N LYS A 252 -11.16 9.54 -87.36
CA LYS A 252 -11.59 10.85 -87.88
C LYS A 252 -10.42 11.61 -88.53
N ILE A 253 -9.22 11.55 -87.95
CA ILE A 253 -8.00 12.14 -88.52
C ILE A 253 -7.69 11.50 -89.87
N ASP A 254 -7.64 10.17 -89.94
CA ASP A 254 -7.35 9.43 -91.18
C ASP A 254 -8.37 9.79 -92.29
N ARG A 255 -9.65 9.95 -91.93
CA ARG A 255 -10.69 10.41 -92.86
C ARG A 255 -10.47 11.84 -93.34
N LEU A 256 -10.06 12.75 -92.46
CA LEU A 256 -9.73 14.12 -92.83
C LEU A 256 -8.50 14.15 -93.75
N GLU A 257 -7.46 13.38 -93.44
CA GLU A 257 -6.25 13.25 -94.26
C GLU A 257 -6.56 12.72 -95.67
N TYR A 258 -7.47 11.74 -95.77
CA TYR A 258 -7.98 11.25 -97.05
C TYR A 258 -8.68 12.36 -97.85
N LEU A 259 -9.60 13.11 -97.22
CA LEU A 259 -10.31 14.20 -97.87
C LEU A 259 -9.37 15.33 -98.33
N VAL A 260 -8.37 15.68 -97.52
CA VAL A 260 -7.36 16.68 -97.87
C VAL A 260 -6.51 16.21 -99.07
N SER A 261 -6.15 14.92 -99.11
CA SER A 261 -5.44 14.33 -100.26
C SER A 261 -6.27 14.41 -101.54
N GLN A 262 -7.56 14.08 -101.48
CA GLN A 262 -8.47 14.20 -102.62
C GLN A 262 -8.59 15.65 -103.13
N LEU A 263 -8.64 16.63 -102.24
CA LEU A 263 -8.65 18.05 -102.61
C LEU A 263 -7.34 18.48 -103.29
N ARG A 264 -6.18 18.00 -102.83
CA ARG A 264 -4.88 18.28 -103.47
C ARG A 264 -4.78 17.71 -104.89
N GLU A 265 -5.29 16.49 -105.12
CA GLU A 265 -5.29 15.86 -106.44
C GLU A 265 -6.25 16.56 -107.43
N GLY A 266 -7.39 17.04 -106.94
CA GLY A 266 -8.34 17.84 -107.74
C GLY A 266 -7.79 19.20 -108.18
N VAL A 267 -6.93 19.84 -107.38
CA VAL A 267 -6.28 21.11 -107.72
C VAL A 267 -5.12 20.93 -108.71
N GLY A 268 -4.49 19.75 -108.75
CA GLY A 268 -3.44 19.41 -109.74
C GLY A 268 -3.96 18.98 -111.12
N ARG A 269 -5.25 18.59 -111.22
CA ARG A 269 -5.94 18.28 -112.49
C ARG A 269 -6.90 19.41 -112.87
N SER A 270 -6.37 20.60 -113.13
CA SER A 270 -7.05 21.56 -114.00
C SER A 270 -6.51 21.37 -115.42
N PRO A 271 -7.26 20.76 -116.36
CA PRO A 271 -6.90 20.82 -117.76
C PRO A 271 -7.07 22.27 -118.21
N MET A 272 -5.96 22.87 -118.63
CA MET A 272 -5.98 24.02 -119.51
C MET A 272 -6.97 23.80 -120.66
N GLU A 273 -7.70 24.88 -120.94
CA GLU A 273 -8.59 25.14 -122.06
C GLU A 273 -8.36 24.29 -123.32
N SER A 274 -9.46 23.92 -123.98
CA SER A 274 -9.57 23.98 -125.45
C SER A 274 -11.02 23.81 -125.91
N ARG A 275 -11.79 24.90 -125.90
CA ARG A 275 -12.58 25.46 -127.02
C ARG A 275 -13.71 26.36 -126.53
#